data_AF-A0A7J4KT36-F1
#
_entry.id   AF-A0A7J4KT36-F1
#
_cell.length_a   1.000
_cell.length_b   1.000
_cell.length_c   1.000
_cell.angle_alpha   90.00
_cell.angle_beta   90.00
_cell.angle_gamma   90.00
#
_symmetry.space_group_name_H-M   'P 1'
#
loop_
_entity.id
_entity.type
_entity.pdbx_description
1 polymer ?
#
loop_
_entity_poly.entity_id
_entity_poly.type
_entity_poly.pdbx_seq_one_letter_code
_entity_poly.pdbx_strand_id
1 'polypeptide(L)'
;MESDFRKPLFKLIKHVCGKKQSACAVVMPSADSVELLEAHLKKLCSQTTSDFDVVIVGKPPIKVPQRLNVLVFRELHALGSSGGFGVGQALAYSLGYDYVINADADCLPVSANLIERLVECARDEGIAIFPQNIEYGGGEERGCSNQYGIVNRNFLEKVGFLQFTLYRGSEDYDMYERLKMEGLSRAEMTLFIRHKTENLNYIPLLLNRNNKYIYYKRSFVAANILLAHYAFSKFRLLRGLGYFLKALAEAVKTQLFYSQYPEITRAVYDALLAKQDSVFVARTSQIKTIVQENGMPRAVLAIDGEGGAAGRSAVFFAQKKEPLAALRLAWQLVSLNFKSCDFLCPSRAFMMEYERMVPILLWIKPVKYTDGCIYTSGMGRLAVIANIAKTALLIPAFAVVLAVSIASVSGRRHPITLSNLAENLDEFIGYVMKLDAEGRKLRGRL
;
A
#
# COMPACT_ATOMS: atom_id res chain seq x y z
N MET A 1 -27.58 -0.41 22.15
CA MET A 1 -26.76 -1.62 22.37
C MET A 1 -25.39 -1.34 21.80
N GLU A 2 -24.37 -1.19 22.65
CA GLU A 2 -23.00 -1.25 22.16
C GLU A 2 -22.73 -2.67 21.68
N SER A 3 -22.31 -2.86 20.42
CA SER A 3 -21.93 -4.18 19.95
C SER A 3 -20.68 -4.62 20.71
N ASP A 4 -20.70 -5.79 21.35
CA ASP A 4 -19.54 -6.34 22.05
C ASP A 4 -18.51 -6.86 21.03
N PHE A 5 -17.81 -5.92 20.38
CA PHE A 5 -16.78 -6.20 19.39
C PHE A 5 -15.52 -6.83 20.00
N ARG A 6 -15.41 -6.89 21.34
CA ARG A 6 -14.26 -7.48 22.02
C ARG A 6 -14.15 -8.97 21.75
N LYS A 7 -15.29 -9.68 21.71
CA LYS A 7 -15.33 -11.12 21.42
C LYS A 7 -14.67 -11.48 20.08
N PRO A 8 -15.09 -10.90 18.93
CA PRO A 8 -14.39 -11.17 17.68
C PRO A 8 -12.96 -10.61 17.68
N LEU A 9 -12.69 -9.45 18.30
CA LEU A 9 -11.34 -8.90 18.39
C LEU A 9 -10.33 -9.91 18.99
N PHE A 10 -10.67 -10.55 20.11
CA PHE A 10 -9.79 -11.54 20.75
C PHE A 10 -9.70 -12.89 20.02
N LYS A 11 -10.45 -13.12 18.94
CA LYS A 11 -10.23 -14.25 18.02
C LYS A 11 -9.10 -13.97 17.02
N LEU A 12 -8.69 -12.71 16.84
CA LEU A 12 -7.60 -12.33 15.92
C LEU A 12 -6.24 -12.22 16.63
N ILE A 13 -6.25 -12.00 17.94
CA ILE A 13 -5.07 -11.62 18.71
C ILE A 13 -5.09 -12.22 20.12
N LYS A 14 -3.90 -12.38 20.68
CA LYS A 14 -3.68 -12.83 22.06
C LYS A 14 -2.80 -11.83 22.79
N HIS A 15 -3.25 -11.32 23.93
CA HIS A 15 -2.43 -10.48 24.80
C HIS A 15 -1.24 -11.26 25.35
N VAL A 16 -0.05 -10.64 25.31
CA VAL A 16 1.21 -11.24 25.77
C VAL A 16 1.71 -10.54 27.02
N CYS A 17 1.81 -9.20 27.00
CA CYS A 17 2.36 -8.44 28.13
C CYS A 17 1.96 -6.96 28.08
N GLY A 18 2.31 -6.25 29.16
CA GLY A 18 2.02 -4.83 29.35
C GLY A 18 0.61 -4.56 29.90
N LYS A 19 0.40 -3.37 30.42
CA LYS A 19 -0.91 -2.85 30.86
C LYS A 19 -0.98 -1.38 30.49
N LYS A 20 -2.17 -0.86 30.22
CA LYS A 20 -2.37 0.56 29.92
C LYS A 20 -1.89 1.44 31.09
N GLN A 21 -1.12 2.48 30.78
CA GLN A 21 -0.62 3.46 31.75
C GLN A 21 -0.88 4.91 31.32
N SER A 22 -1.14 5.17 30.03
CA SER A 22 -1.39 6.51 29.50
C SER A 22 -2.76 6.65 28.83
N ALA A 23 -3.13 7.89 28.48
CA ALA A 23 -4.28 8.22 27.64
C ALA A 23 -3.96 8.11 26.14
N CYS A 24 -2.68 8.15 25.74
CA CYS A 24 -2.23 8.04 24.36
C CYS A 24 -1.61 6.67 24.06
N ALA A 25 -1.93 6.09 22.90
CA ALA A 25 -1.29 4.88 22.38
C ALA A 25 -0.64 5.13 21.02
N VAL A 26 0.60 4.68 20.86
CA VAL A 26 1.27 4.52 19.57
C VAL A 26 1.09 3.08 19.09
N VAL A 27 0.21 2.87 18.11
CA VAL A 27 -0.09 1.57 17.51
C VAL A 27 0.91 1.24 16.41
N MET A 28 1.59 0.10 16.55
CA MET A 28 2.65 -0.35 15.65
C MET A 28 2.43 -1.82 15.25
N PRO A 29 2.04 -2.10 13.99
CA PRO A 29 2.09 -3.45 13.45
C PRO A 29 3.53 -3.97 13.38
N SER A 30 3.72 -5.26 13.64
CA SER A 30 5.02 -5.92 13.65
C SER A 30 4.98 -7.26 12.93
N ALA A 31 5.73 -7.38 11.83
CA ALA A 31 5.84 -8.60 11.05
C ALA A 31 7.27 -9.18 11.14
N ASP A 32 7.91 -9.47 10.02
CA ASP A 32 9.23 -10.09 9.98
C ASP A 32 10.39 -9.13 10.27
N SER A 33 10.15 -7.81 10.27
CA SER A 33 11.17 -6.77 10.45
C SER A 33 11.33 -6.31 11.91
N VAL A 34 11.59 -7.25 12.82
CA VAL A 34 11.67 -6.96 14.28
C VAL A 34 12.79 -5.98 14.61
N GLU A 35 13.88 -5.99 13.84
CA GLU A 35 15.03 -5.10 14.03
C GLU A 35 14.68 -3.62 13.78
N LEU A 36 13.82 -3.36 12.80
CA LEU A 36 13.32 -2.01 12.51
C LEU A 36 12.45 -1.50 13.66
N LEU A 37 11.56 -2.36 14.16
CA LEU A 37 10.74 -2.06 15.34
C LEU A 37 11.62 -1.73 16.56
N GLU A 38 12.65 -2.51 16.85
CA GLU A 38 13.54 -2.23 17.98
C GLU A 38 14.33 -0.91 17.82
N ALA A 39 14.80 -0.62 16.60
CA ALA A 39 15.42 0.67 16.31
C ALA A 39 14.44 1.83 16.53
N HIS A 40 13.18 1.64 16.16
CA HIS A 40 12.11 2.60 16.37
C HIS A 40 11.81 2.81 17.86
N LEU A 41 11.65 1.74 18.65
CA LEU A 41 11.44 1.82 20.10
C LEU A 41 12.58 2.60 20.80
N LYS A 42 13.84 2.38 20.38
CA LYS A 42 14.97 3.18 20.89
C LYS A 42 14.84 4.65 20.54
N LYS A 43 14.35 4.98 19.35
CA LYS A 43 14.14 6.36 18.92
C LYS A 43 12.98 7.03 19.67
N LEU A 44 11.93 6.28 20.01
CA LEU A 44 10.84 6.76 20.88
C LEU A 44 11.34 7.11 22.29
N CYS A 45 12.39 6.44 22.79
CA CYS A 45 13.02 6.83 24.05
C CYS A 45 13.71 8.19 24.01
N SER A 46 13.89 8.79 22.83
CA SER A 46 14.44 10.14 22.68
C SER A 46 13.36 11.22 22.64
N GLN A 47 12.08 10.85 22.75
CA GLN A 47 11.00 11.84 22.86
C GLN A 47 11.09 12.61 24.18
N THR A 48 10.68 13.87 24.17
CA THR A 48 10.66 14.76 25.34
C THR A 48 9.71 14.24 26.41
N THR A 49 8.54 13.74 26.02
CA THR A 49 7.58 13.05 26.90
C THR A 49 7.76 11.53 26.89
N SER A 50 7.31 10.86 27.96
CA SER A 50 7.07 9.40 28.03
C SER A 50 5.62 9.07 28.40
N ASP A 51 4.72 10.06 28.39
CA ASP A 51 3.29 9.86 28.65
C ASP A 51 2.57 9.34 27.40
N PHE A 52 2.92 8.11 27.01
CA PHE A 52 2.26 7.33 25.99
C PHE A 52 2.60 5.85 26.16
N ASP A 53 1.69 4.99 25.74
CA ASP A 53 1.94 3.56 25.64
C ASP A 53 2.30 3.20 24.18
N VAL A 54 3.09 2.15 23.97
CA VAL A 54 3.28 1.55 22.65
C VAL A 54 2.48 0.26 22.57
N VAL A 55 1.55 0.17 21.62
CA VAL A 55 0.73 -1.02 21.37
C VAL A 55 1.25 -1.73 20.13
N ILE A 56 1.87 -2.89 20.33
CA ILE A 56 2.43 -3.71 19.26
C ILE A 56 1.43 -4.80 18.89
N VAL A 57 1.07 -4.88 17.60
CA VAL A 57 0.23 -5.94 17.04
C VAL A 57 1.08 -6.82 16.12
N GLY A 58 1.31 -8.07 16.49
CA GLY A 58 2.12 -9.01 15.70
C GLY A 58 3.29 -9.61 16.47
N LYS A 59 4.48 -9.65 15.86
CA LYS A 59 5.65 -10.25 16.49
C LYS A 59 6.19 -9.38 17.64
N PRO A 60 6.46 -9.95 18.83
CA PRO A 60 7.05 -9.20 19.94
C PRO A 60 8.46 -8.72 19.59
N PRO A 61 8.90 -7.55 20.09
CA PRO A 61 10.31 -7.18 20.09
C PRO A 61 11.09 -8.13 21.01
N ILE A 62 12.39 -8.32 20.74
CA ILE A 62 13.26 -9.12 21.61
C ILE A 62 13.57 -8.33 22.88
N LYS A 63 13.82 -7.02 22.73
CA LYS A 63 14.11 -6.10 23.84
C LYS A 63 13.18 -4.89 23.82
N VAL A 64 12.59 -4.61 24.97
CA VAL A 64 11.83 -3.38 25.22
C VAL A 64 12.69 -2.43 26.06
N PRO A 65 12.89 -1.17 25.64
CA PRO A 65 13.54 -0.17 26.47
C PRO A 65 12.77 0.10 27.77
N GLN A 66 13.46 0.18 28.91
CA GLN A 66 12.83 0.36 30.23
C GLN A 66 12.00 1.65 30.36
N ARG A 67 12.32 2.69 29.57
CA ARG A 67 11.62 3.98 29.59
C ARG A 67 10.20 3.90 28.97
N LEU A 68 9.91 2.87 28.18
CA LEU A 68 8.64 2.75 27.46
C LEU A 68 7.75 1.69 28.10
N ASN A 69 6.48 2.02 28.28
CA ASN A 69 5.46 1.02 28.53
C ASN A 69 5.00 0.43 27.19
N VAL A 70 5.18 -0.89 27.03
CA VAL A 70 4.87 -1.60 25.78
C VAL A 70 3.87 -2.70 26.05
N LEU A 71 2.73 -2.63 25.35
CA LEU A 71 1.71 -3.66 25.33
C LEU A 71 1.88 -4.48 24.06
N VAL A 72 1.98 -5.79 24.20
CA VAL A 72 2.17 -6.69 23.04
C VAL A 72 0.96 -7.59 22.89
N PHE A 73 0.38 -7.56 21.68
CA PHE A 73 -0.69 -8.43 21.24
C PHE A 73 -0.20 -9.26 20.05
N ARG A 74 -0.07 -10.56 20.25
CA ARG A 74 0.35 -11.49 19.21
C ARG A 74 -0.81 -11.81 18.30
N GLU A 75 -0.60 -11.72 17.00
CA GLU A 75 -1.54 -12.18 15.98
C GLU A 75 -1.74 -13.70 16.03
N LEU A 76 -2.99 -14.15 16.00
CA LEU A 76 -3.37 -15.57 15.88
C LEU A 76 -3.36 -16.05 14.42
N HIS A 77 -3.61 -15.11 13.50
CA HIS A 77 -3.59 -15.28 12.05
C HIS A 77 -2.82 -14.10 11.46
N ALA A 78 -2.14 -14.26 10.31
CA ALA A 78 -1.47 -13.12 9.68
C ALA A 78 -2.52 -12.06 9.29
N LEU A 79 -2.45 -10.88 9.89
CA LEU A 79 -3.46 -9.84 9.66
C LEU A 79 -3.12 -8.93 8.47
N GLY A 80 -1.86 -8.95 8.03
CA GLY A 80 -1.35 -7.96 7.07
C GLY A 80 -1.26 -6.56 7.68
N SER A 81 -0.75 -5.58 6.92
CA SER A 81 -0.50 -4.23 7.45
C SER A 81 -1.80 -3.52 7.84
N SER A 82 -2.82 -3.57 6.97
CA SER A 82 -4.11 -2.94 7.21
C SER A 82 -4.80 -3.56 8.42
N GLY A 83 -4.69 -4.89 8.55
CA GLY A 83 -5.19 -5.64 9.70
C GLY A 83 -4.51 -5.24 11.00
N GLY A 84 -3.17 -5.22 11.03
CA GLY A 84 -2.40 -4.82 12.21
C GLY A 84 -2.76 -3.42 12.70
N PHE A 85 -2.88 -2.44 11.79
CA PHE A 85 -3.26 -1.08 12.17
C PHE A 85 -4.73 -0.98 12.64
N GLY A 86 -5.69 -1.50 11.86
CA GLY A 86 -7.11 -1.37 12.22
C GLY A 86 -7.50 -2.19 13.46
N VAL A 87 -6.95 -3.39 13.64
CA VAL A 87 -7.10 -4.17 14.88
C VAL A 87 -6.42 -3.47 16.05
N GLY A 88 -5.26 -2.85 15.82
CA GLY A 88 -4.58 -2.02 16.83
C GLY A 88 -5.40 -0.81 17.28
N GLN A 89 -6.09 -0.13 16.36
CA GLN A 89 -7.02 0.95 16.70
C GLN A 89 -8.23 0.44 17.50
N ALA A 90 -8.83 -0.68 17.09
CA ALA A 90 -9.95 -1.30 17.81
C ALA A 90 -9.55 -1.74 19.23
N LEU A 91 -8.33 -2.29 19.38
CA LEU A 91 -7.71 -2.59 20.67
C LEU A 91 -7.54 -1.34 21.53
N ALA A 92 -6.92 -0.30 20.99
CA ALA A 92 -6.70 0.94 21.72
C ALA A 92 -8.03 1.57 22.17
N TYR A 93 -9.03 1.57 21.29
CA TYR A 93 -10.37 2.00 21.63
C TYR A 93 -10.97 1.15 22.78
N SER A 94 -10.88 -0.18 22.70
CA SER A 94 -11.37 -1.10 23.74
C SER A 94 -10.70 -0.92 25.10
N LEU A 95 -9.42 -0.55 25.10
CA LEU A 95 -8.62 -0.32 26.30
C LEU A 95 -8.85 1.08 26.91
N GLY A 96 -9.67 1.93 26.28
CA GLY A 96 -9.99 3.25 26.81
C GLY A 96 -8.88 4.29 26.57
N TYR A 97 -8.13 4.18 25.47
CA TYR A 97 -7.25 5.27 25.04
C TYR A 97 -8.09 6.42 24.46
N ASP A 98 -7.64 7.65 24.71
CA ASP A 98 -8.25 8.89 24.23
C ASP A 98 -7.64 9.32 22.90
N TYR A 99 -6.35 9.00 22.69
CA TYR A 99 -5.62 9.31 21.46
C TYR A 99 -4.92 8.06 20.92
N VAL A 100 -4.96 7.91 19.61
CA VAL A 100 -4.30 6.83 18.89
C VAL A 100 -3.43 7.41 17.78
N ILE A 101 -2.14 7.12 17.84
CA ILE A 101 -1.15 7.43 16.81
C ILE A 101 -0.84 6.13 16.09
N ASN A 102 -0.96 6.08 14.77
CA ASN A 102 -0.50 4.90 14.02
C ASN A 102 0.91 5.16 13.49
N ALA A 103 1.82 4.21 13.69
CA ALA A 103 3.21 4.34 13.25
C ALA A 103 3.71 3.05 12.61
N ASP A 104 4.22 3.14 11.38
CA ASP A 104 4.94 2.06 10.73
C ASP A 104 6.27 1.79 11.44
N ALA A 105 6.72 0.54 11.46
CA ALA A 105 7.94 0.14 12.16
C ALA A 105 9.18 0.84 11.62
N ASP A 106 9.19 1.24 10.34
CA ASP A 106 10.27 1.93 9.66
C ASP A 106 10.05 3.45 9.49
N CYS A 107 9.03 4.01 10.14
CA CYS A 107 8.75 5.45 10.16
C CYS A 107 9.32 6.09 11.42
N LEU A 108 10.48 6.73 11.37
CA LEU A 108 11.14 7.24 12.58
C LEU A 108 10.78 8.70 12.88
N PRO A 109 10.58 9.08 14.16
CA PRO A 109 10.37 10.47 14.52
C PRO A 109 11.67 11.26 14.37
N VAL A 110 11.58 12.45 13.77
CA VAL A 110 12.71 13.39 13.63
C VAL A 110 12.61 14.47 14.69
N SER A 111 11.42 15.06 14.88
CA SER A 111 11.15 15.99 15.97
C SER A 111 11.22 15.28 17.33
N ALA A 112 11.92 15.88 18.30
CA ALA A 112 12.06 15.35 19.65
C ALA A 112 10.76 15.45 20.47
N ASN A 113 9.90 16.40 20.12
CA ASN A 113 8.60 16.66 20.74
C ASN A 113 7.42 16.19 19.89
N LEU A 114 7.62 15.19 19.02
CA LEU A 114 6.60 14.77 18.07
C LEU A 114 5.32 14.32 18.78
N ILE A 115 5.43 13.42 19.76
CA ILE A 115 4.25 12.83 20.43
C ILE A 115 3.46 13.88 21.21
N GLU A 116 4.13 14.66 22.07
CA GLU A 116 3.45 15.68 22.91
C GLU A 116 2.73 16.72 22.05
N ARG A 117 3.37 17.21 20.99
CA ARG A 117 2.79 18.22 20.11
C ARG A 117 1.64 17.66 19.27
N LEU A 118 1.72 16.41 18.81
CA LEU A 118 0.59 15.78 18.13
C LEU A 118 -0.64 15.68 19.05
N VAL A 119 -0.45 15.26 20.30
CA VAL A 119 -1.53 15.16 21.29
C VAL A 119 -2.11 16.54 21.62
N GLU A 120 -1.25 17.54 21.85
CA GLU A 120 -1.68 18.92 22.10
C GLU A 120 -2.50 19.48 20.94
N CYS A 121 -1.99 19.42 19.70
CA CYS A 121 -2.73 19.90 18.53
C CYS A 121 -4.06 19.16 18.33
N ALA A 122 -4.07 17.82 18.47
CA ALA A 122 -5.29 17.03 18.30
C ALA A 122 -6.33 17.33 19.39
N ARG A 123 -5.89 17.60 20.63
CA ARG A 123 -6.75 18.00 21.75
C ARG A 123 -7.34 19.39 21.51
N ASP A 124 -6.49 20.35 21.17
CA ASP A 124 -6.87 21.76 21.10
C ASP A 124 -7.77 22.04 19.87
N GLU A 125 -7.55 21.32 18.76
CA GLU A 125 -8.33 21.50 17.53
C GLU A 125 -9.47 20.49 17.37
N GLY A 126 -9.42 19.34 18.05
CA GLY A 126 -10.42 18.28 17.92
C GLY A 126 -10.43 17.59 16.55
N ILE A 127 -9.32 17.66 15.81
CA ILE A 127 -9.16 17.07 14.46
C ILE A 127 -7.97 16.11 14.41
N ALA A 128 -7.86 15.34 13.33
CA ALA A 128 -6.68 14.52 13.06
C ALA A 128 -5.49 15.38 12.61
N ILE A 129 -4.32 15.09 13.17
CA ILE A 129 -3.08 15.84 12.87
C ILE A 129 -2.07 14.89 12.22
N PHE A 130 -1.41 15.36 11.17
CA PHE A 130 -0.43 14.58 10.42
C PHE A 130 0.91 15.31 10.35
N PRO A 131 2.03 14.72 10.82
CA PRO A 131 3.34 15.33 10.67
C PRO A 131 3.84 15.28 9.23
N GLN A 132 4.87 16.07 8.94
CA GLN A 132 5.54 16.10 7.63
C GLN A 132 6.60 15.01 7.52
N ASN A 133 6.58 14.25 6.43
CA ASN A 133 7.68 13.36 6.08
C ASN A 133 8.72 14.10 5.24
N ILE A 134 9.93 14.23 5.79
CA ILE A 134 11.04 14.98 5.19
C ILE A 134 11.50 14.41 3.84
N GLU A 135 11.20 13.14 3.57
CA GLU A 135 11.54 12.48 2.30
C GLU A 135 10.60 12.90 1.14
N TYR A 136 9.44 13.52 1.41
CA TYR A 136 8.52 14.00 0.35
C TYR A 136 8.90 15.35 -0.28
N GLY A 137 10.02 15.97 0.14
CA GLY A 137 10.54 17.17 -0.52
C GLY A 137 9.62 18.40 -0.46
N GLY A 138 8.74 18.50 0.54
CA GLY A 138 7.87 19.66 0.77
C GLY A 138 6.68 19.81 -0.20
N GLY A 139 6.36 18.79 -1.01
CA GLY A 139 5.25 18.82 -1.95
C GLY A 139 3.94 18.28 -1.38
N GLU A 140 2.88 19.10 -1.41
CA GLU A 140 1.47 18.86 -1.01
C GLU A 140 1.23 18.28 0.40
N GLU A 141 0.21 18.79 1.09
CA GLU A 141 -0.36 18.20 2.31
C GLU A 141 -0.87 16.77 2.04
N ARG A 142 0.02 15.78 2.16
CA ARG A 142 -0.36 14.37 2.18
C ARG A 142 -0.15 13.84 3.58
N GLY A 143 -1.20 13.89 4.38
CA GLY A 143 -1.26 13.12 5.62
C GLY A 143 -1.29 11.63 5.31
N CYS A 144 -0.42 10.86 5.95
CA CYS A 144 -0.47 9.40 5.96
C CYS A 144 -0.72 8.96 7.40
N SER A 145 -1.87 8.32 7.67
CA SER A 145 -2.25 7.97 9.05
C SER A 145 -1.28 7.02 9.71
N ASN A 146 -0.66 6.14 8.92
CA ASN A 146 0.31 5.14 9.39
C ASN A 146 1.71 5.73 9.62
N GLN A 147 1.92 7.01 9.31
CA GLN A 147 3.17 7.73 9.49
C GLN A 147 2.99 8.78 10.60
N TYR A 148 2.64 8.33 11.80
CA TYR A 148 2.35 9.17 12.96
C TYR A 148 1.11 10.07 12.84
N GLY A 149 0.13 9.69 12.03
CA GLY A 149 -1.17 10.36 12.07
C GLY A 149 -1.87 10.06 13.40
N ILE A 150 -2.24 11.13 14.12
CA ILE A 150 -2.98 11.04 15.38
C ILE A 150 -4.47 11.23 15.15
N VAL A 151 -5.27 10.43 15.85
CA VAL A 151 -6.72 10.62 15.94
C VAL A 151 -7.19 10.55 17.39
N ASN A 152 -8.19 11.36 17.72
CA ASN A 152 -8.91 11.29 18.99
C ASN A 152 -9.94 10.15 18.96
N ARG A 153 -10.28 9.59 20.12
CA ARG A 153 -11.33 8.57 20.27
C ARG A 153 -12.65 8.93 19.61
N ASN A 154 -13.12 10.17 19.80
CA ASN A 154 -14.38 10.67 19.24
C ASN A 154 -14.37 10.63 17.69
N PHE A 155 -13.18 10.69 17.08
CA PHE A 155 -13.05 10.58 15.64
C PHE A 155 -13.38 9.16 15.15
N LEU A 156 -12.89 8.12 15.85
CA LEU A 156 -13.16 6.73 15.50
C LEU A 156 -14.66 6.41 15.56
N GLU A 157 -15.39 7.08 16.45
CA GLU A 157 -16.85 6.98 16.54
C GLU A 157 -17.57 7.67 15.39
N LYS A 158 -17.09 8.85 14.98
CA LYS A 158 -17.74 9.68 13.95
C LYS A 158 -17.46 9.22 12.53
N VAL A 159 -16.20 8.98 12.20
CA VAL A 159 -15.74 8.73 10.83
C VAL A 159 -15.35 7.27 10.63
N GLY A 160 -15.05 6.55 11.71
CA GLY A 160 -14.74 5.13 11.68
C GLY A 160 -13.25 4.80 11.76
N PHE A 161 -12.97 3.54 12.06
CA PHE A 161 -11.65 2.92 12.13
C PHE A 161 -10.99 2.79 10.74
N LEU A 162 -9.71 2.44 10.72
CA LEU A 162 -9.00 2.02 9.51
C LEU A 162 -9.67 0.80 8.86
N GLN A 163 -9.69 0.77 7.53
CA GLN A 163 -10.31 -0.31 6.75
C GLN A 163 -9.41 -1.58 6.76
N PHE A 164 -9.44 -2.31 7.88
CA PHE A 164 -8.61 -3.51 8.05
C PHE A 164 -8.93 -4.65 7.06
N THR A 165 -10.13 -4.66 6.46
CA THR A 165 -10.50 -5.68 5.45
C THR A 165 -9.75 -5.55 4.12
N LEU A 166 -9.01 -4.45 3.91
CA LEU A 166 -8.08 -4.33 2.79
C LEU A 166 -6.87 -5.28 2.91
N TYR A 167 -6.61 -5.82 4.11
CA TYR A 167 -5.50 -6.71 4.46
C TYR A 167 -4.11 -6.09 4.33
N ARG A 168 -3.77 -5.49 3.19
CA ARG A 168 -2.49 -4.81 2.95
C ARG A 168 -2.64 -3.56 2.08
N GLY A 169 -2.29 -2.41 2.65
CA GLY A 169 -2.16 -1.12 1.98
C GLY A 169 -3.48 -0.39 1.72
N SER A 170 -3.38 0.92 1.50
CA SER A 170 -4.49 1.84 1.20
C SER A 170 -5.52 2.05 2.31
N GLU A 171 -5.37 1.44 3.49
CA GLU A 171 -6.19 1.76 4.67
C GLU A 171 -5.96 3.19 5.15
N ASP A 172 -4.72 3.65 5.07
CA ASP A 172 -4.29 5.01 5.40
C ASP A 172 -4.81 6.03 4.39
N TYR A 173 -4.75 5.68 3.10
CA TYR A 173 -5.33 6.45 2.02
C TYR A 173 -6.84 6.62 2.19
N ASP A 174 -7.56 5.53 2.46
CA ASP A 174 -9.01 5.55 2.74
C ASP A 174 -9.35 6.47 3.93
N MET A 175 -8.67 6.29 5.06
CA MET A 175 -8.93 7.08 6.26
C MET A 175 -8.62 8.56 6.05
N TYR A 176 -7.48 8.89 5.42
CA TYR A 176 -7.11 10.26 5.13
C TYR A 176 -8.11 10.96 4.20
N GLU A 177 -8.58 10.27 3.15
CA GLU A 177 -9.56 10.84 2.23
C GLU A 177 -10.93 11.02 2.90
N ARG A 178 -11.36 10.09 3.77
CA ARG A 178 -12.56 10.29 4.61
C ARG A 178 -12.43 11.51 5.53
N LEU A 179 -11.29 11.63 6.21
CA LEU A 179 -10.94 12.75 7.07
C LEU A 179 -11.00 14.10 6.35
N LYS A 180 -10.29 14.19 5.22
CA LYS A 180 -10.28 15.35 4.34
C LYS A 180 -11.67 15.67 3.83
N MET A 181 -12.45 14.63 3.54
CA MET A 181 -13.82 14.81 3.07
C MET A 181 -14.71 15.48 4.10
N GLU A 182 -14.52 15.17 5.39
CA GLU A 182 -15.23 15.77 6.53
C GLU A 182 -14.60 17.08 7.04
N GLY A 183 -13.46 17.52 6.49
CA GLY A 183 -12.74 18.69 7.01
C GLY A 183 -12.18 18.47 8.42
N LEU A 184 -11.86 17.22 8.77
CA LEU A 184 -11.41 16.81 10.11
C LEU A 184 -9.92 16.44 10.15
N SER A 185 -9.13 17.00 9.24
CA SER A 185 -7.68 16.75 9.19
C SER A 185 -6.90 18.00 8.82
N ARG A 186 -5.70 18.11 9.40
CA ARG A 186 -4.70 19.13 9.04
C ARG A 186 -3.29 18.53 9.08
N ALA A 187 -2.42 19.03 8.21
CA ALA A 187 -0.99 18.73 8.30
C ALA A 187 -0.31 19.69 9.30
N GLU A 188 0.55 19.15 10.17
CA GLU A 188 1.35 19.93 11.10
C GLU A 188 2.75 20.14 10.52
N MET A 189 2.99 21.35 10.01
CA MET A 189 4.18 21.71 9.24
C MET A 189 5.45 21.83 10.08
N THR A 190 5.33 21.90 11.41
CA THR A 190 6.48 22.02 12.32
C THR A 190 6.98 20.68 12.88
N LEU A 191 6.24 19.60 12.61
CA LEU A 191 6.55 18.27 13.12
C LEU A 191 7.06 17.37 12.00
N PHE A 192 8.19 16.73 12.23
CA PHE A 192 8.89 15.98 11.20
C PHE A 192 9.07 14.52 11.59
N ILE A 193 8.89 13.67 10.61
CA ILE A 193 9.20 12.24 10.62
C ILE A 193 10.06 11.90 9.39
N ARG A 194 10.69 10.73 9.43
CA ARG A 194 11.40 10.14 8.30
C ARG A 194 10.85 8.75 8.06
N HIS A 195 10.18 8.56 6.94
CA HIS A 195 9.79 7.26 6.44
C HIS A 195 10.33 7.11 5.04
N LYS A 196 11.03 6.00 4.76
CA LYS A 196 11.53 5.74 3.41
C LYS A 196 10.33 5.58 2.51
N THR A 197 10.14 6.57 1.64
CA THR A 197 9.16 6.49 0.59
C THR A 197 9.69 5.49 -0.41
N GLU A 198 9.28 4.24 -0.24
CA GLU A 198 9.22 3.35 -1.38
C GLU A 198 8.18 4.00 -2.30
N ASN A 199 8.64 4.84 -3.23
CA ASN A 199 7.86 5.07 -4.43
C ASN A 199 7.40 3.69 -4.88
N LEU A 200 6.09 3.54 -5.09
CA LEU A 200 5.43 2.33 -5.54
C LEU A 200 5.99 1.96 -6.91
N ASN A 201 7.22 1.50 -6.91
CA ASN A 201 8.02 1.33 -8.10
C ASN A 201 7.47 0.07 -8.73
N TYR A 202 7.20 0.18 -10.02
CA TYR A 202 6.80 -0.95 -10.87
C TYR A 202 7.83 -2.08 -10.86
N ILE A 203 9.05 -1.75 -10.45
CA ILE A 203 10.18 -2.65 -10.34
C ILE A 203 10.00 -3.58 -9.14
N PRO A 204 9.92 -3.13 -7.87
CA PRO A 204 9.53 -3.97 -6.75
C PRO A 204 8.31 -4.87 -6.99
N LEU A 205 7.29 -4.40 -7.75
CA LEU A 205 6.12 -5.19 -8.24
C LEU A 205 6.50 -6.38 -9.15
N LEU A 206 7.65 -6.34 -9.80
CA LEU A 206 8.19 -7.36 -10.70
C LEU A 206 9.39 -8.13 -10.09
N LEU A 207 10.10 -7.53 -9.11
CA LEU A 207 11.32 -8.07 -8.51
C LEU A 207 11.07 -9.16 -7.46
N ASN A 208 10.07 -8.96 -6.60
CA ASN A 208 10.00 -9.72 -5.35
C ASN A 208 9.08 -10.93 -5.46
N ARG A 209 9.64 -12.12 -5.20
CA ARG A 209 8.88 -13.31 -4.78
C ARG A 209 8.00 -12.91 -3.59
N ASN A 210 6.72 -13.29 -3.57
CA ASN A 210 5.71 -12.87 -2.56
C ASN A 210 5.35 -11.38 -2.59
N ASN A 211 5.06 -10.86 -3.77
CA ASN A 211 4.96 -9.43 -4.02
C ASN A 211 3.85 -8.71 -3.23
N LYS A 212 4.22 -8.11 -2.08
CA LYS A 212 3.32 -7.32 -1.23
C LYS A 212 2.59 -6.21 -2.02
N TYR A 213 3.17 -5.71 -3.10
CA TYR A 213 2.61 -4.60 -3.87
C TYR A 213 1.44 -5.00 -4.78
N ILE A 214 1.27 -6.29 -5.11
CA ILE A 214 0.04 -6.76 -5.78
C ILE A 214 -1.17 -6.52 -4.88
N TYR A 215 -1.01 -6.75 -3.58
CA TYR A 215 -2.04 -6.38 -2.61
C TYR A 215 -2.29 -4.87 -2.62
N TYR A 216 -1.24 -4.04 -2.69
CA TYR A 216 -1.42 -2.59 -2.70
C TYR A 216 -2.21 -2.12 -3.93
N LYS A 217 -2.01 -2.73 -5.10
CA LYS A 217 -2.83 -2.47 -6.31
C LYS A 217 -4.30 -2.82 -6.09
N ARG A 218 -4.57 -4.04 -5.60
CA ARG A 218 -5.91 -4.52 -5.26
C ARG A 218 -6.59 -3.58 -4.26
N SER A 219 -5.90 -3.28 -3.16
CA SER A 219 -6.41 -2.46 -2.07
C SER A 219 -6.62 -1.01 -2.49
N PHE A 220 -5.80 -0.47 -3.39
CA PHE A 220 -6.01 0.88 -3.92
C PHE A 220 -7.31 0.98 -4.73
N VAL A 221 -7.58 0.00 -5.60
CA VAL A 221 -8.84 -0.06 -6.36
C VAL A 221 -10.03 -0.23 -5.41
N ALA A 222 -9.92 -1.14 -4.44
CA ALA A 222 -10.96 -1.36 -3.43
C ALA A 222 -11.21 -0.12 -2.57
N ALA A 223 -10.17 0.58 -2.11
CA ALA A 223 -10.28 1.82 -1.35
C ALA A 223 -11.00 2.91 -2.16
N ASN A 224 -10.67 3.09 -3.45
CA ASN A 224 -11.37 4.06 -4.29
C ASN A 224 -12.86 3.69 -4.51
N ILE A 225 -13.21 2.41 -4.56
CA ILE A 225 -14.61 1.96 -4.59
C ILE A 225 -15.33 2.34 -3.29
N LEU A 226 -14.71 2.07 -2.14
CA LEU A 226 -15.24 2.41 -0.82
C LEU A 226 -15.42 3.93 -0.65
N LEU A 227 -14.42 4.71 -1.06
CA LEU A 227 -14.45 6.18 -1.03
C LEU A 227 -15.49 6.77 -2.00
N ALA A 228 -15.66 6.19 -3.18
CA ALA A 228 -16.71 6.61 -4.11
C ALA A 228 -18.10 6.39 -3.47
N HIS A 229 -18.33 5.21 -2.90
CA HIS A 229 -19.56 4.92 -2.16
C HIS A 229 -19.78 5.90 -1.00
N TYR A 230 -18.75 6.12 -0.16
CA TYR A 230 -18.78 7.06 0.95
C TYR A 230 -19.13 8.49 0.51
N ALA A 231 -18.52 8.96 -0.58
CA ALA A 231 -18.80 10.29 -1.11
C ALA A 231 -20.23 10.40 -1.63
N PHE A 232 -20.73 9.39 -2.35
CA PHE A 232 -22.10 9.39 -2.88
C PHE A 232 -23.16 9.33 -1.77
N SER A 233 -22.95 8.53 -0.72
CA SER A 233 -23.89 8.46 0.43
C SER A 233 -23.96 9.77 1.22
N LYS A 234 -22.95 10.63 1.09
CA LYS A 234 -22.90 11.99 1.63
C LYS A 234 -23.31 13.07 0.61
N PHE A 235 -23.89 12.68 -0.53
CA PHE A 235 -24.30 13.58 -1.63
C PHE A 235 -23.14 14.41 -2.22
N ARG A 236 -21.89 13.95 -2.11
CA ARG A 236 -20.68 14.62 -2.65
C ARG A 236 -20.36 14.09 -4.04
N LEU A 237 -21.26 14.36 -5.00
CA LEU A 237 -21.24 13.79 -6.35
C LEU A 237 -19.88 13.91 -7.06
N LEU A 238 -19.31 15.12 -7.15
CA LEU A 238 -18.04 15.35 -7.84
C LEU A 238 -16.86 14.57 -7.22
N ARG A 239 -16.82 14.46 -5.89
CA ARG A 239 -15.79 13.66 -5.21
C ARG A 239 -15.98 12.18 -5.47
N GLY A 240 -17.23 11.68 -5.42
CA GLY A 240 -17.54 10.31 -5.75
C GLY A 240 -17.17 9.93 -7.19
N LEU A 241 -17.46 10.82 -8.16
CA LEU A 241 -16.97 10.66 -9.54
C LEU A 241 -15.44 10.66 -9.61
N GLY A 242 -14.75 11.51 -8.83
CA GLY A 242 -13.29 11.53 -8.76
C GLY A 242 -12.70 10.18 -8.36
N TYR A 243 -13.21 9.55 -7.29
CA TYR A 243 -12.75 8.23 -6.85
C TYR A 243 -13.16 7.11 -7.82
N PHE A 244 -14.37 7.20 -8.41
CA PHE A 244 -14.79 6.29 -9.49
C PHE A 244 -13.79 6.32 -10.65
N LEU A 245 -13.44 7.50 -11.14
CA LEU A 245 -12.51 7.66 -12.26
C LEU A 245 -11.09 7.19 -11.90
N LYS A 246 -10.64 7.37 -10.64
CA LYS A 246 -9.36 6.80 -10.17
C LYS A 246 -9.36 5.27 -10.20
N ALA A 247 -10.41 4.62 -9.70
CA ALA A 247 -10.55 3.16 -9.74
C ALA A 247 -10.59 2.64 -11.18
N LEU A 248 -11.37 3.29 -12.05
CA LEU A 248 -11.46 2.95 -13.48
C LEU A 248 -10.12 3.13 -14.18
N ALA A 249 -9.43 4.25 -13.95
CA ALA A 249 -8.12 4.51 -14.53
C ALA A 249 -7.10 3.45 -14.12
N GLU A 250 -7.09 3.02 -12.86
CA GLU A 250 -6.19 1.97 -12.39
C GLU A 250 -6.53 0.59 -12.98
N ALA A 251 -7.82 0.27 -13.18
CA ALA A 251 -8.25 -0.93 -13.89
C ALA A 251 -7.82 -0.94 -15.36
N VAL A 252 -8.05 0.17 -16.07
CA VAL A 252 -7.64 0.35 -17.47
C VAL A 252 -6.13 0.27 -17.60
N LYS A 253 -5.40 1.00 -16.75
CA LYS A 253 -3.94 0.93 -16.65
C LYS A 253 -3.47 -0.50 -16.40
N THR A 254 -4.10 -1.21 -15.46
CA THR A 254 -3.70 -2.58 -15.15
C THR A 254 -3.92 -3.52 -16.32
N GLN A 255 -5.06 -3.41 -17.01
CA GLN A 255 -5.30 -4.20 -18.21
C GLN A 255 -4.33 -3.84 -19.34
N LEU A 256 -4.04 -2.55 -19.52
CA LEU A 256 -3.18 -2.07 -20.59
C LEU A 256 -1.72 -2.50 -20.40
N PHE A 257 -1.19 -2.41 -19.17
CA PHE A 257 0.23 -2.64 -18.87
C PHE A 257 0.53 -4.04 -18.32
N TYR A 258 -0.47 -4.73 -17.74
CA TYR A 258 -0.28 -6.03 -17.08
C TYR A 258 -1.17 -7.15 -17.61
N SER A 259 -1.78 -7.01 -18.80
CA SER A 259 -2.61 -8.08 -19.40
C SER A 259 -1.96 -9.46 -19.42
N GLN A 260 -0.63 -9.51 -19.52
CA GLN A 260 0.20 -10.71 -19.55
C GLN A 260 0.56 -11.28 -18.16
N TYR A 261 0.16 -10.62 -17.07
CA TYR A 261 0.37 -11.08 -15.68
C TYR A 261 -1.00 -11.36 -15.04
N PRO A 262 -1.56 -12.57 -15.19
CA PRO A 262 -2.85 -12.96 -14.64
C PRO A 262 -2.99 -12.69 -13.14
N GLU A 263 -1.91 -12.81 -12.37
CA GLU A 263 -1.87 -12.56 -10.93
C GLU A 263 -2.14 -11.09 -10.58
N ILE A 264 -1.64 -10.14 -11.37
CA ILE A 264 -1.85 -8.70 -11.15
C ILE A 264 -3.25 -8.31 -11.63
N THR A 265 -3.62 -8.73 -12.84
CA THR A 265 -4.93 -8.41 -13.43
C THR A 265 -6.07 -9.01 -12.65
N ARG A 266 -5.96 -10.28 -12.23
CA ARG A 266 -6.96 -10.92 -11.37
C ARG A 266 -7.13 -10.20 -10.04
N ALA A 267 -6.04 -9.75 -9.40
CA ALA A 267 -6.13 -9.01 -8.15
C ALA A 267 -6.99 -7.74 -8.30
N VAL A 268 -6.77 -6.99 -9.38
CA VAL A 268 -7.55 -5.78 -9.70
C VAL A 268 -8.99 -6.12 -10.07
N TYR A 269 -9.23 -7.19 -10.81
CA TYR A 269 -10.59 -7.62 -11.17
C TYR A 269 -11.38 -8.13 -9.97
N ASP A 270 -10.75 -8.87 -9.06
CA ASP A 270 -11.36 -9.31 -7.81
C ASP A 270 -11.75 -8.10 -6.95
N ALA A 271 -10.91 -7.04 -6.91
CA ALA A 271 -11.26 -5.76 -6.30
C ALA A 271 -12.40 -5.03 -7.02
N LEU A 272 -12.40 -5.00 -8.36
CA LEU A 272 -13.48 -4.38 -9.15
C LEU A 272 -14.82 -5.04 -8.89
N LEU A 273 -14.86 -6.36 -8.73
CA LEU A 273 -16.06 -7.11 -8.38
C LEU A 273 -16.44 -6.97 -6.90
N ALA A 274 -15.65 -6.20 -6.15
CA ALA A 274 -15.74 -6.04 -4.70
C ALA A 274 -15.74 -7.38 -3.95
N LYS A 275 -15.20 -8.47 -4.51
CA LYS A 275 -15.16 -9.77 -3.81
C LYS A 275 -14.09 -9.72 -2.72
N GLN A 276 -14.46 -9.27 -1.51
CA GLN A 276 -13.56 -9.33 -0.36
C GLN A 276 -13.38 -10.79 0.10
N ASP A 277 -14.43 -11.61 -0.05
CA ASP A 277 -14.44 -13.04 0.25
C ASP A 277 -13.56 -13.92 -0.64
N SER A 278 -13.21 -13.46 -1.85
CA SER A 278 -12.28 -14.22 -2.68
C SER A 278 -10.91 -14.10 -2.05
N VAL A 279 -10.46 -15.21 -1.48
CA VAL A 279 -9.12 -15.34 -0.92
C VAL A 279 -8.13 -14.99 -2.01
N PHE A 280 -7.47 -13.85 -1.83
CA PHE A 280 -6.36 -13.48 -2.69
C PHE A 280 -5.09 -13.89 -1.98
N VAL A 281 -4.68 -15.15 -2.16
CA VAL A 281 -3.28 -15.47 -1.97
C VAL A 281 -2.56 -15.04 -3.23
N ALA A 282 -1.65 -14.07 -3.09
CA ALA A 282 -0.68 -13.78 -4.13
C ALA A 282 0.01 -15.10 -4.49
N ARG A 283 -0.44 -15.75 -5.57
CA ARG A 283 0.20 -16.94 -6.08
C ARG A 283 1.58 -16.48 -6.45
N THR A 284 2.59 -17.07 -5.83
CA THR A 284 3.91 -17.08 -6.42
C THR A 284 3.75 -17.82 -7.74
N SER A 285 3.41 -17.09 -8.80
CA SER A 285 4.12 -17.35 -10.04
C SER A 285 5.59 -17.28 -9.60
N GLN A 286 6.22 -18.43 -9.43
CA GLN A 286 7.51 -18.55 -10.05
C GLN A 286 7.23 -18.00 -11.44
N ILE A 287 7.66 -16.77 -11.72
CA ILE A 287 7.91 -16.38 -13.10
C ILE A 287 8.82 -17.51 -13.52
N LYS A 288 8.23 -18.53 -14.15
CA LYS A 288 8.93 -19.75 -14.47
C LYS A 288 9.88 -19.23 -15.51
N THR A 289 11.11 -19.03 -15.07
CA THR A 289 12.23 -18.73 -15.93
C THR A 289 12.41 -19.98 -16.76
N ILE A 290 11.54 -20.18 -17.75
CA ILE A 290 11.78 -21.15 -18.80
C ILE A 290 12.92 -20.51 -19.58
N VAL A 291 14.13 -20.82 -19.14
CA VAL A 291 15.32 -20.76 -19.95
C VAL A 291 15.14 -21.89 -20.96
N GLN A 292 14.48 -21.62 -22.08
CA GLN A 292 14.84 -22.33 -23.29
C GLN A 292 16.03 -21.56 -23.87
N GLU A 293 17.19 -21.92 -23.36
CA GLU A 293 18.49 -21.60 -23.90
C GLU A 293 18.58 -22.24 -25.29
N ASN A 294 18.46 -21.42 -26.33
CA ASN A 294 19.13 -21.68 -27.61
C ASN A 294 20.37 -20.80 -27.73
N GLY A 295 21.13 -20.72 -26.64
CA GLY A 295 22.55 -20.44 -26.67
C GLY A 295 23.03 -19.00 -26.80
N MET A 296 22.35 -18.06 -27.49
CA MET A 296 22.74 -16.63 -27.47
C MET A 296 21.63 -15.66 -27.95
N PRO A 297 21.46 -14.48 -27.32
CA PRO A 297 20.58 -13.44 -27.83
C PRO A 297 21.16 -12.74 -29.07
N ARG A 298 20.36 -12.60 -30.13
CA ARG A 298 20.66 -11.73 -31.27
C ARG A 298 20.43 -10.27 -30.85
N ALA A 299 21.52 -9.57 -30.53
CA ALA A 299 21.58 -8.14 -30.16
C ALA A 299 20.97 -7.76 -28.80
N VAL A 300 21.85 -7.40 -27.86
CA VAL A 300 21.51 -6.85 -26.54
C VAL A 300 21.66 -5.34 -26.58
N LEU A 301 20.64 -4.61 -26.12
CA LEU A 301 20.73 -3.18 -25.87
C LEU A 301 20.90 -2.94 -24.37
N ALA A 302 22.13 -2.69 -23.93
CA ALA A 302 22.43 -2.26 -22.57
C ALA A 302 22.27 -0.74 -22.44
N ILE A 303 21.53 -0.29 -21.42
CA ILE A 303 21.41 1.13 -21.05
C ILE A 303 22.04 1.28 -19.67
N ASP A 304 23.37 1.38 -19.66
CA ASP A 304 24.13 1.69 -18.45
C ASP A 304 24.20 3.19 -18.23
N GLY A 305 23.89 3.61 -17.00
CA GLY A 305 23.98 5.01 -16.58
C GLY A 305 25.41 5.46 -16.32
N GLU A 306 26.37 4.53 -16.26
CA GLU A 306 27.79 4.78 -16.03
C GLU A 306 28.61 3.74 -16.81
N GLY A 307 29.50 4.21 -17.72
CA GLY A 307 30.55 3.38 -18.33
C GLY A 307 30.25 2.79 -19.71
N GLY A 308 31.23 2.86 -20.62
CA GLY A 308 31.08 2.56 -22.04
C GLY A 308 31.48 1.15 -22.50
N ALA A 309 31.10 0.90 -23.77
CA ALA A 309 31.59 -0.07 -24.75
C ALA A 309 31.43 -1.58 -24.47
N ALA A 310 30.57 -2.24 -25.27
CA ALA A 310 30.98 -3.01 -26.46
C ALA A 310 29.83 -3.97 -26.89
N GLY A 311 29.23 -3.70 -28.06
CA GLY A 311 28.27 -4.61 -28.70
C GLY A 311 26.92 -3.96 -29.03
N ARG A 312 26.86 -3.12 -30.07
CA ARG A 312 25.61 -2.48 -30.58
C ARG A 312 24.63 -1.97 -29.50
N SER A 313 25.16 -1.52 -28.37
CA SER A 313 24.41 -0.86 -27.30
C SER A 313 24.23 0.62 -27.69
N ALA A 314 23.00 1.08 -27.89
CA ALA A 314 22.74 2.51 -27.86
C ALA A 314 22.79 2.94 -26.40
N VAL A 315 23.90 3.54 -25.98
CA VAL A 315 24.07 4.11 -24.65
C VAL A 315 23.34 5.45 -24.63
N PHE A 316 22.30 5.56 -23.80
CA PHE A 316 21.54 6.79 -23.64
C PHE A 316 22.06 7.55 -22.44
N PHE A 317 22.81 8.62 -22.70
CA PHE A 317 23.13 9.62 -21.69
C PHE A 317 21.99 10.63 -21.63
N ALA A 318 21.28 10.65 -20.52
CA ALA A 318 20.41 11.77 -20.21
C ALA A 318 21.21 12.78 -19.39
N GLN A 319 21.69 13.83 -20.04
CA GLN A 319 22.25 14.98 -19.34
C GLN A 319 21.09 15.86 -18.82
N LYS A 320 21.00 15.95 -17.49
CA LYS A 320 20.15 16.86 -16.68
C LYS A 320 18.63 16.65 -16.73
N LYS A 321 18.01 17.03 -15.60
CA LYS A 321 16.56 17.02 -15.28
C LYS A 321 15.74 17.95 -16.19
N GLU A 322 15.72 17.71 -17.49
CA GLU A 322 14.80 18.40 -18.40
C GLU A 322 13.60 17.50 -18.75
N PRO A 323 12.35 17.97 -18.60
CA PRO A 323 11.15 17.22 -19.00
C PRO A 323 11.17 16.77 -20.47
N LEU A 324 11.82 17.55 -21.33
CA LEU A 324 12.02 17.24 -22.74
C LEU A 324 13.03 16.11 -22.96
N ALA A 325 14.02 15.96 -22.08
CA ALA A 325 14.97 14.84 -22.13
C ALA A 325 14.26 13.52 -21.79
N ALA A 326 13.37 13.51 -20.80
CA ALA A 326 12.52 12.37 -20.48
C ALA A 326 11.58 12.00 -21.66
N LEU A 327 10.93 12.98 -22.29
CA LEU A 327 10.10 12.75 -23.48
C LEU A 327 10.89 12.22 -24.68
N ARG A 328 12.09 12.78 -24.95
CA ARG A 328 12.99 12.28 -26.00
C ARG A 328 13.44 10.86 -25.70
N LEU A 329 13.81 10.56 -24.46
CA LEU A 329 14.18 9.23 -24.02
C LEU A 329 12.99 8.26 -24.16
N ALA A 330 11.77 8.68 -23.81
CA ALA A 330 10.56 7.88 -24.01
C ALA A 330 10.36 7.57 -25.49
N TRP A 331 10.43 8.60 -26.34
CA TRP A 331 10.28 8.46 -27.78
C TRP A 331 11.38 7.58 -28.38
N GLN A 332 12.62 7.72 -27.92
CA GLN A 332 13.75 6.89 -28.35
C GLN A 332 13.56 5.44 -27.92
N LEU A 333 13.15 5.18 -26.68
CA LEU A 333 12.84 3.84 -26.18
C LEU A 333 11.67 3.22 -26.94
N VAL A 334 10.61 3.99 -27.20
CA VAL A 334 9.49 3.61 -28.07
C VAL A 334 10.01 3.25 -29.47
N SER A 335 10.84 4.09 -30.08
CA SER A 335 11.40 3.89 -31.43
C SER A 335 12.33 2.68 -31.53
N LEU A 336 13.14 2.42 -30.49
CA LEU A 336 14.02 1.26 -30.39
C LEU A 336 13.25 -0.03 -30.17
N ASN A 337 12.14 0.03 -29.43
CA ASN A 337 11.22 -1.09 -29.28
C ASN A 337 10.54 -1.46 -30.61
N PHE A 338 10.44 -0.52 -31.55
CA PHE A 338 9.98 -0.78 -32.92
C PHE A 338 11.07 -1.23 -33.89
N LYS A 339 12.35 -1.20 -33.46
CA LYS A 339 13.49 -1.84 -34.16
C LYS A 339 13.68 -3.24 -33.60
N SER A 340 14.32 -4.13 -34.37
CA SER A 340 14.53 -5.56 -34.10
C SER A 340 15.50 -5.86 -32.93
N CYS A 341 15.41 -5.10 -31.84
CA CYS A 341 16.13 -5.37 -30.60
C CYS A 341 15.26 -6.27 -29.74
N ASP A 342 15.76 -7.46 -29.41
CA ASP A 342 15.02 -8.44 -28.63
C ASP A 342 14.98 -8.07 -27.13
N PHE A 343 15.94 -7.25 -26.63
CA PHE A 343 16.13 -6.99 -25.19
C PHE A 343 16.39 -5.51 -24.85
N LEU A 344 15.98 -5.10 -23.64
CA LEU A 344 16.29 -3.81 -23.01
C LEU A 344 16.77 -4.07 -21.58
N CYS A 345 18.04 -3.77 -21.26
CA CYS A 345 18.58 -3.92 -19.91
C CYS A 345 18.90 -2.53 -19.30
N PRO A 346 17.94 -1.86 -18.63
CA PRO A 346 18.20 -0.59 -17.97
C PRO A 346 18.93 -0.81 -16.64
N SER A 347 19.92 0.03 -16.35
CA SER A 347 20.62 0.02 -15.07
C SER A 347 19.69 0.37 -13.89
N ARG A 348 20.06 -0.03 -12.68
CA ARG A 348 19.32 0.34 -11.45
C ARG A 348 19.22 1.87 -11.28
N ALA A 349 20.29 2.60 -11.61
CA ALA A 349 20.32 4.06 -11.57
C ALA A 349 19.29 4.67 -12.55
N PHE A 350 19.28 4.21 -13.80
CA PHE A 350 18.30 4.64 -14.80
C PHE A 350 16.87 4.44 -14.32
N MET A 351 16.61 3.25 -13.76
CA MET A 351 15.30 2.88 -13.28
C MET A 351 14.81 3.73 -12.09
N MET A 352 15.73 4.18 -11.24
CA MET A 352 15.43 5.09 -10.13
C MET A 352 15.22 6.54 -10.64
N GLU A 353 16.03 6.98 -11.60
CA GLU A 353 15.98 8.34 -12.14
C GLU A 353 14.76 8.58 -13.05
N TYR A 354 14.40 7.58 -13.86
CA TYR A 354 13.31 7.64 -14.84
C TYR A 354 12.08 6.81 -14.45
N GLU A 355 11.85 6.66 -13.15
CA GLU A 355 10.79 5.82 -12.58
C GLU A 355 9.40 6.00 -13.24
N ARG A 356 9.02 7.26 -13.52
CA ARG A 356 7.72 7.59 -14.15
C ARG A 356 7.58 7.05 -15.57
N MET A 357 8.69 6.74 -16.24
CA MET A 357 8.71 6.19 -17.59
C MET A 357 8.68 4.67 -17.60
N VAL A 358 8.92 4.01 -16.46
CA VAL A 358 8.93 2.54 -16.36
C VAL A 358 7.63 1.92 -16.87
N PRO A 359 6.41 2.43 -16.57
CA PRO A 359 5.18 1.88 -17.15
C PRO A 359 5.14 1.89 -18.67
N ILE A 360 5.69 2.93 -19.30
CA ILE A 360 5.75 3.04 -20.76
C ILE A 360 6.69 1.97 -21.32
N LEU A 361 7.78 1.66 -20.61
CA LEU A 361 8.68 0.57 -20.96
C LEU A 361 8.03 -0.81 -20.79
N LEU A 362 7.29 -1.01 -19.69
CA LEU A 362 6.54 -2.23 -19.40
C LEU A 362 5.37 -2.47 -20.38
N TRP A 363 4.80 -1.40 -20.91
CA TRP A 363 3.68 -1.47 -21.85
C TRP A 363 4.02 -2.16 -23.15
N ILE A 364 5.20 -1.80 -23.68
CA ILE A 364 5.58 -2.12 -25.05
C ILE A 364 6.20 -3.52 -25.10
N LYS A 365 6.80 -3.98 -23.99
CA LYS A 365 7.41 -5.30 -23.90
C LYS A 365 7.21 -5.94 -22.52
N PRO A 366 6.65 -7.16 -22.43
CA PRO A 366 6.64 -7.95 -21.20
C PRO A 366 8.05 -8.04 -20.62
N VAL A 367 8.20 -7.70 -19.34
CA VAL A 367 9.47 -7.75 -18.63
C VAL A 367 9.52 -9.01 -17.79
N LYS A 368 10.55 -9.81 -18.03
CA LYS A 368 11.02 -10.89 -17.17
C LYS A 368 12.20 -10.34 -16.39
N TYR A 369 12.14 -10.38 -15.07
CA TYR A 369 13.27 -10.00 -14.24
C TYR A 369 14.00 -11.26 -13.78
N THR A 370 15.26 -11.39 -14.16
CA THR A 370 16.15 -12.42 -13.61
C THR A 370 17.53 -11.85 -13.37
N ASP A 371 18.14 -12.16 -12.23
CA ASP A 371 19.55 -11.88 -11.93
C ASP A 371 19.99 -10.41 -12.05
N GLY A 372 19.12 -9.46 -11.66
CA GLY A 372 19.46 -8.03 -11.78
C GLY A 372 19.04 -7.40 -13.10
N CYS A 373 18.72 -8.21 -14.11
CA CYS A 373 18.47 -7.80 -15.49
C CYS A 373 16.99 -7.91 -15.88
N ILE A 374 16.55 -6.98 -16.74
CA ILE A 374 15.24 -7.03 -17.39
C ILE A 374 15.40 -7.68 -18.76
N TYR A 375 14.73 -8.81 -18.96
CA TYR A 375 14.62 -9.51 -20.23
C TYR A 375 13.25 -9.22 -20.82
N THR A 376 13.19 -8.90 -22.09
CA THR A 376 11.92 -8.71 -22.78
C THR A 376 11.72 -9.81 -23.81
N SER A 377 10.57 -10.48 -23.81
CA SER A 377 10.09 -11.19 -25.01
C SER A 377 8.98 -10.32 -25.58
N GLY A 378 9.31 -9.49 -26.58
CA GLY A 378 8.41 -8.43 -27.04
C GLY A 378 7.03 -8.94 -27.45
N MET A 379 5.98 -8.22 -27.08
CA MET A 379 4.70 -8.32 -27.79
C MET A 379 4.91 -7.73 -29.18
N GLY A 380 4.61 -8.49 -30.23
CA GLY A 380 4.65 -7.95 -31.59
C GLY A 380 3.71 -6.75 -31.74
N ARG A 381 3.94 -5.87 -32.73
CA ARG A 381 3.11 -4.66 -32.97
C ARG A 381 1.60 -4.98 -32.99
N LEU A 382 1.23 -6.09 -33.63
CA LEU A 382 -0.15 -6.57 -33.69
C LEU A 382 -0.70 -6.92 -32.30
N ALA A 383 0.12 -7.49 -31.41
CA ALA A 383 -0.29 -7.83 -30.05
C ALA A 383 -0.49 -6.56 -29.19
N VAL A 384 0.34 -5.53 -29.36
CA VAL A 384 0.15 -4.23 -28.69
C VAL A 384 -1.15 -3.57 -29.17
N ILE A 385 -1.37 -3.50 -30.49
CA ILE A 385 -2.60 -2.95 -31.07
C ILE A 385 -3.82 -3.77 -30.58
N ALA A 386 -3.73 -5.10 -30.58
CA ALA A 386 -4.79 -5.96 -30.09
C ALA A 386 -5.07 -5.73 -28.59
N ASN A 387 -4.05 -5.50 -27.76
CA ASN A 387 -4.27 -5.20 -26.34
C ASN A 387 -4.89 -3.82 -26.13
N ILE A 388 -4.50 -2.81 -26.91
CA ILE A 388 -5.15 -1.48 -26.90
C ILE A 388 -6.63 -1.62 -27.29
N ALA A 389 -6.91 -2.29 -28.40
CA ALA A 389 -8.27 -2.52 -28.88
C ALA A 389 -9.11 -3.28 -27.84
N LYS A 390 -8.55 -4.37 -27.28
CA LYS A 390 -9.18 -5.13 -26.19
C LYS A 390 -9.45 -4.25 -24.97
N THR A 391 -8.48 -3.43 -24.56
CA THR A 391 -8.62 -2.52 -23.42
C THR A 391 -9.74 -1.52 -23.69
N ALA A 392 -9.76 -0.86 -24.84
CA ALA A 392 -10.79 0.09 -25.24
C ALA A 392 -12.20 -0.53 -25.22
N LEU A 393 -12.33 -1.76 -25.73
CA LEU A 393 -13.59 -2.53 -25.67
C LEU A 393 -14.02 -2.89 -24.24
N LEU A 394 -13.08 -3.06 -23.32
CA LEU A 394 -13.36 -3.39 -21.92
C LEU A 394 -13.70 -2.17 -21.05
N ILE A 395 -13.37 -0.94 -21.46
CA ILE A 395 -13.64 0.27 -20.66
C ILE A 395 -15.12 0.38 -20.24
N PRO A 396 -16.11 0.22 -21.14
CA PRO A 396 -17.52 0.29 -20.75
C PRO A 396 -17.89 -0.82 -19.75
N ALA A 397 -17.37 -2.03 -19.94
CA ALA A 397 -17.61 -3.15 -19.03
C ALA A 397 -17.02 -2.88 -17.63
N PHE A 398 -15.79 -2.35 -17.55
CA PHE A 398 -15.20 -1.92 -16.28
C PHE A 398 -16.01 -0.84 -15.60
N ALA A 399 -16.52 0.14 -16.34
CA ALA A 399 -17.35 1.21 -15.78
C ALA A 399 -18.67 0.65 -15.20
N VAL A 400 -19.33 -0.27 -15.91
CA VAL A 400 -20.56 -0.93 -15.44
C VAL A 400 -20.28 -1.78 -14.20
N VAL A 401 -19.25 -2.63 -14.22
CA VAL A 401 -18.85 -3.44 -13.07
C VAL A 401 -18.53 -2.57 -11.87
N LEU A 402 -17.77 -1.48 -12.07
CA LEU A 402 -17.42 -0.55 -11.02
C LEU A 402 -18.65 0.12 -10.40
N ALA A 403 -19.62 0.56 -11.23
CA ALA A 403 -20.87 1.14 -10.76
C ALA A 403 -21.70 0.14 -9.94
N VAL A 404 -21.83 -1.10 -10.43
CA VAL A 404 -22.50 -2.19 -9.70
C VAL A 404 -21.80 -2.46 -8.37
N SER A 405 -20.47 -2.46 -8.35
CA SER A 405 -19.70 -2.72 -7.15
C SER A 405 -19.80 -1.60 -6.13
N ILE A 406 -19.81 -0.34 -6.54
CA ILE A 406 -20.11 0.81 -5.67
C ILE A 406 -21.53 0.71 -5.10
N ALA A 407 -22.51 0.31 -5.92
CA ALA A 407 -23.87 0.08 -5.45
C ALA A 407 -23.92 -1.07 -4.42
N SER A 408 -23.22 -2.17 -4.68
CA SER A 408 -23.14 -3.33 -3.79
C SER A 408 -22.47 -3.03 -2.44
N VAL A 409 -21.58 -2.02 -2.41
CA VAL A 409 -20.95 -1.55 -1.17
C VAL A 409 -21.95 -0.86 -0.25
N SER A 410 -23.11 -0.43 -0.74
CA SER A 410 -24.20 0.08 0.12
C SER A 410 -24.75 -0.96 1.09
N GLY A 411 -24.66 -2.25 0.72
CA GLY A 411 -24.94 -3.36 1.64
C GLY A 411 -23.78 -3.65 2.60
N ARG A 412 -22.62 -3.00 2.40
CA ARG A 412 -21.44 -3.14 3.24
C ARG A 412 -21.39 -2.03 4.27
N ARG A 413 -20.79 -2.38 5.38
CA ARG A 413 -20.68 -1.57 6.57
C ARG A 413 -19.46 -0.65 6.50
N HIS A 414 -19.38 0.16 5.45
CA HIS A 414 -18.33 1.16 5.27
C HIS A 414 -18.87 2.59 5.53
N PRO A 415 -18.21 3.40 6.36
CA PRO A 415 -16.95 3.11 7.05
C PRO A 415 -17.16 2.12 8.21
N ILE A 416 -16.06 1.52 8.67
CA ILE A 416 -16.08 0.66 9.86
C ILE A 416 -16.26 1.56 11.08
N THR A 417 -17.44 1.57 11.68
CA THR A 417 -17.78 2.35 12.88
C THR A 417 -18.02 1.42 14.06
N LEU A 418 -18.15 1.97 15.27
CA LEU A 418 -18.44 1.17 16.46
C LEU A 418 -19.72 0.31 16.31
N SER A 419 -20.73 0.84 15.62
CA SER A 419 -22.02 0.15 15.38
C SER A 419 -21.89 -1.13 14.55
N ASN A 420 -20.85 -1.23 13.72
CA ASN A 420 -20.66 -2.31 12.77
C ASN A 420 -19.29 -3.01 12.91
N LEU A 421 -18.50 -2.63 13.91
CA LEU A 421 -17.13 -3.11 14.12
C LEU A 421 -17.09 -4.62 14.38
N ALA A 422 -17.97 -5.13 15.24
CA ALA A 422 -18.03 -6.56 15.57
C ALA A 422 -18.21 -7.43 14.31
N GLU A 423 -19.10 -7.02 13.42
CA GLU A 423 -19.41 -7.77 12.20
C GLU A 423 -18.30 -7.67 11.15
N ASN A 424 -17.69 -6.49 11.00
CA ASN A 424 -16.49 -6.35 10.15
C ASN A 424 -15.33 -7.21 10.68
N LEU A 425 -15.16 -7.32 12.01
CA LEU A 425 -14.16 -8.20 12.60
C LEU A 425 -14.46 -9.67 12.32
N ASP A 426 -15.72 -10.13 12.44
CA ASP A 426 -16.11 -11.50 12.10
C ASP A 426 -15.90 -11.83 10.60
N GLU A 427 -16.24 -10.91 9.70
CA GLU A 427 -15.92 -11.05 8.26
C GLU A 427 -14.41 -11.17 8.04
N PHE A 428 -13.64 -10.31 8.71
CA PHE A 428 -12.18 -10.31 8.60
C PHE A 428 -11.55 -11.58 9.17
N ILE A 429 -12.06 -12.13 10.27
CA ILE A 429 -11.66 -13.44 10.81
C ILE A 429 -11.86 -14.52 9.75
N GLY A 430 -13.05 -14.57 9.12
CA GLY A 430 -13.33 -15.51 8.05
C GLY A 430 -12.34 -15.39 6.91
N TYR A 431 -12.00 -14.17 6.51
CA TYR A 431 -11.02 -13.90 5.45
C TYR A 431 -9.60 -14.39 5.82
N VAL A 432 -9.06 -14.02 6.99
CA VAL A 432 -7.69 -14.41 7.39
C VAL A 432 -7.57 -15.92 7.64
N MET A 433 -8.61 -16.56 8.15
CA MET A 433 -8.64 -18.03 8.31
C MET A 433 -8.61 -18.74 6.96
N LYS A 434 -9.35 -18.22 5.96
CA LYS A 434 -9.30 -18.76 4.59
C LYS A 434 -7.90 -18.56 3.97
N LEU A 435 -7.27 -17.39 4.16
CA LEU A 435 -5.90 -17.13 3.72
C LEU A 435 -4.90 -18.12 4.33
N ASP A 436 -4.98 -18.38 5.64
CA ASP A 436 -4.12 -19.34 6.32
C ASP A 436 -4.32 -20.76 5.80
N ALA A 437 -5.57 -21.16 5.55
CA ALA A 437 -5.88 -22.46 4.97
C ALA A 437 -5.28 -22.62 3.56
N GLU A 438 -5.37 -21.60 2.70
CA GLU A 438 -4.75 -21.62 1.38
C GLU A 438 -3.22 -21.58 1.45
N GLY A 439 -2.65 -20.76 2.33
CA GLY A 439 -1.20 -20.69 2.57
C GLY A 439 -0.61 -22.02 3.07
N ARG A 440 -1.34 -22.78 3.88
CA ARG A 440 -0.96 -24.15 4.26
C ARG A 440 -1.00 -25.12 3.08
N LYS A 441 -2.05 -25.06 2.24
CA LYS A 441 -2.16 -25.89 1.03
C LYS A 441 -1.01 -25.65 0.05
N LEU A 442 -0.56 -24.41 -0.10
CA LEU A 442 0.58 -24.06 -0.96
C LEU A 442 1.91 -24.58 -0.38
N ARG A 443 2.11 -24.46 0.93
CA ARG A 443 3.33 -24.97 1.60
C ARG A 443 3.45 -26.49 1.57
N GLY A 444 2.33 -27.23 1.61
CA GLY A 444 2.35 -28.69 1.52
C GLY A 444 2.50 -29.26 0.10
N ARG A 445 2.55 -28.40 -0.94
CA ARG A 445 2.77 -28.78 -2.34
C ARG A 445 4.19 -28.46 -2.83
N LEU A 446 4.95 -27.71 -2.04
CA LEU A 446 6.37 -27.42 -2.22
C LEU A 446 7.18 -28.38 -1.35
#